data_AF-A0A2A6PSA3-F1
#
_entry.id   AF-A0A2A6PSA3-F1
#
_cell.length_a   1.000
_cell.length_b   1.000
_cell.length_c   1.000
_cell.angle_alpha   90.00
_cell.angle_beta   90.00
_cell.angle_gamma   90.00
#
_symmetry.space_group_name_H-M   'P 1'
#
loop_
_entity.id
_entity.type
_entity.pdbx_description
1 polymer ?
#
loop_
_entity_poly.entity_id
_entity_poly.type
_entity_poly.pdbx_seq_one_letter_code
_entity_poly.pdbx_strand_id
1 'polypeptide(L)'
;MFDAPVAPVQKALDAEPTREPRAYDALVREIGEDGAREVRDVFWSETCARLQLFRTLSLGQHAGKIAREAHSLKSAAGTFGYVRLATLALLLEKTAEMLREVEFHDLLDRMDAAYAAARAQEPQA
;
A
#
# COMPACT_ATOMS: atom_id res chain seq x y z
N MET A 1 -2.46 -2.66 30.76
CA MET A 1 -1.08 -2.67 30.22
C MET A 1 -0.99 -3.83 29.24
N PHE A 2 -1.20 -3.56 27.95
CA PHE A 2 -0.84 -4.50 26.90
C PHE A 2 0.30 -3.84 26.14
N ASP A 3 1.51 -4.12 26.61
CA ASP A 3 2.72 -3.85 25.87
C ASP A 3 2.92 -5.07 24.96
N ALA A 4 2.36 -5.01 23.75
CA ALA A 4 2.39 -6.05 22.75
C ALA A 4 3.02 -5.48 21.46
N PRO A 5 3.67 -6.31 20.63
CA PRO A 5 4.99 -6.03 20.13
C PRO A 5 4.93 -5.28 18.79
N VAL A 6 4.79 -3.96 18.84
CA VAL A 6 4.87 -3.13 17.63
C VAL A 6 6.28 -3.16 17.00
N ALA A 7 7.32 -3.35 17.83
CA ALA A 7 8.71 -3.32 17.40
C ALA A 7 9.14 -4.43 16.40
N PRO A 8 8.80 -5.73 16.57
CA PRO A 8 9.21 -6.77 15.62
C PRO A 8 8.49 -6.71 14.27
N VAL A 9 7.21 -6.32 14.23
CA VAL A 9 6.47 -6.14 12.97
C VAL A 9 7.05 -4.98 12.17
N GLN A 10 7.37 -3.87 12.85
CA GLN A 10 7.98 -2.71 12.19
C GLN A 10 9.36 -3.04 11.61
N LYS A 11 10.20 -3.76 12.37
CA LYS A 11 11.53 -4.16 11.92
C LYS A 11 11.49 -5.14 10.73
N ALA A 12 10.48 -6.02 10.67
CA ALA A 12 10.27 -6.90 9.52
C ALA A 12 9.82 -6.12 8.27
N LEU A 13 8.90 -5.16 8.43
CA LEU A 13 8.50 -4.26 7.36
C LEU A 13 9.67 -3.43 6.84
N ASP A 14 10.56 -2.96 7.73
CA ASP A 14 11.76 -2.19 7.35
C ASP A 14 12.77 -3.00 6.54
N ALA A 15 12.75 -4.33 6.67
CA ALA A 15 13.60 -5.24 5.89
C ALA A 15 12.98 -5.65 4.55
N GLU A 16 11.66 -5.52 4.37
CA GLU A 16 11.00 -5.82 3.09
C GLU A 16 11.40 -4.79 2.02
N PRO A 17 11.64 -5.24 0.78
CA PRO A 17 11.83 -4.31 -0.32
C PRO A 17 10.55 -3.49 -0.51
N THR A 18 10.70 -2.20 -0.74
CA THR A 18 9.55 -1.33 -1.04
C THR A 18 8.83 -1.75 -2.31
N ARG A 19 9.57 -2.30 -3.27
CA ARG A 19 9.06 -2.82 -4.54
C ARG A 19 9.83 -4.07 -4.98
N GLU A 20 9.12 -5.03 -5.57
CA GLU A 20 9.71 -6.22 -6.17
C GLU A 20 10.62 -5.84 -7.35
N PRO A 21 11.89 -6.28 -7.35
CA PRO A 21 12.77 -6.07 -8.48
C PRO A 21 12.17 -6.64 -9.77
N ARG A 22 12.24 -5.88 -10.87
CA ARG A 22 11.77 -6.30 -12.21
C ARG A 22 10.25 -6.53 -12.33
N ALA A 23 9.43 -6.08 -11.38
CA ALA A 23 7.97 -6.15 -11.51
C ALA A 23 7.47 -5.49 -12.82
N TYR A 24 8.06 -4.34 -13.18
CA TYR A 24 7.76 -3.68 -14.46
C TYR A 24 8.21 -4.51 -15.66
N ASP A 25 9.43 -5.06 -15.65
CA ASP A 25 9.93 -5.88 -16.77
C ASP A 25 9.06 -7.12 -16.99
N ALA A 26 8.54 -7.72 -15.91
CA ALA A 26 7.61 -8.85 -15.99
C ALA A 26 6.30 -8.42 -16.66
N LEU A 27 5.75 -7.27 -16.28
CA LEU A 27 4.55 -6.70 -16.89
C LEU A 27 4.78 -6.38 -18.38
N VAL A 28 5.89 -5.75 -18.73
CA VAL A 28 6.28 -5.45 -20.13
C VAL A 28 6.37 -6.72 -20.97
N ARG A 29 6.92 -7.81 -20.41
CA ARG A 29 6.98 -9.10 -21.11
C ARG A 29 5.62 -9.72 -21.38
N GLU A 30 4.63 -9.45 -20.53
CA GLU A 30 3.29 -10.03 -20.64
C GLU A 30 2.39 -9.26 -21.60
N ILE A 31 2.37 -7.93 -21.50
CA ILE A 31 1.41 -7.08 -22.21
C ILE A 31 2.05 -6.06 -23.17
N GLY A 32 3.38 -6.12 -23.33
CA GLY A 32 4.13 -5.14 -24.10
C GLY A 32 4.37 -3.85 -23.34
N GLU A 33 5.32 -3.05 -23.84
CA GLU A 33 5.77 -1.83 -23.16
C GLU A 33 4.67 -0.77 -23.07
N ASP A 34 3.92 -0.53 -24.14
CA ASP A 34 2.85 0.48 -24.14
C ASP A 34 1.70 0.09 -23.21
N GLY A 35 1.27 -1.17 -23.24
CA GLY A 35 0.27 -1.69 -22.31
C GLY A 35 0.75 -1.60 -20.86
N ALA A 36 2.01 -1.95 -20.59
CA ALA A 36 2.60 -1.86 -19.26
C ALA A 36 2.64 -0.41 -18.73
N ARG A 37 2.95 0.57 -19.58
CA ARG A 37 2.89 2.00 -19.22
C ARG A 37 1.47 2.42 -18.86
N GLU A 38 0.50 2.10 -19.71
CA GLU A 38 -0.90 2.51 -19.51
C GLU A 38 -1.46 1.96 -18.19
N VAL A 39 -1.33 0.64 -17.96
CA VAL A 39 -1.89 0.05 -16.73
C VAL A 39 -1.15 0.50 -15.48
N ARG A 40 0.15 0.82 -15.58
CA ARG A 40 0.93 1.38 -14.48
C ARG A 40 0.47 2.80 -14.14
N ASP A 41 0.22 3.63 -15.13
CA ASP A 41 -0.27 5.00 -14.91
C ASP A 41 -1.65 4.99 -14.26
N VAL A 42 -2.54 4.09 -14.69
CA VAL A 42 -3.84 3.86 -14.04
C VAL A 42 -3.64 3.41 -12.59
N PHE A 43 -2.79 2.41 -12.35
CA PHE A 43 -2.50 1.94 -11.00
C PHE A 43 -1.98 3.06 -10.09
N TRP A 44 -1.10 3.93 -10.60
CA TRP A 44 -0.61 5.07 -9.83
C TRP A 44 -1.72 6.08 -9.49
N SER A 45 -2.54 6.43 -10.48
CA SER A 45 -3.67 7.35 -10.29
C SER A 45 -4.65 6.81 -9.25
N GLU A 46 -5.06 5.55 -9.39
CA GLU A 46 -6.00 4.89 -8.48
C GLU A 46 -5.42 4.73 -7.07
N THR A 47 -4.15 4.37 -6.95
CA THR A 47 -3.48 4.24 -5.65
C THR A 47 -3.41 5.58 -4.93
N CYS A 48 -3.03 6.65 -5.63
CA CYS A 48 -3.00 8.00 -5.09
C CYS A 48 -4.39 8.43 -4.59
N ALA A 49 -5.43 8.23 -5.42
CA ALA A 49 -6.81 8.55 -5.06
C ALA A 49 -7.28 7.75 -3.83
N ARG A 50 -6.90 6.47 -3.71
CA ARG A 50 -7.24 5.62 -2.57
C ARG A 50 -6.57 6.10 -1.28
N LEU A 51 -5.28 6.45 -1.33
CA LEU A 51 -4.54 6.97 -0.18
C LEU A 51 -5.16 8.28 0.32
N GLN A 52 -5.54 9.17 -0.61
CA GLN A 52 -6.28 10.40 -0.28
C GLN A 52 -7.67 10.09 0.30
N LEU A 53 -8.40 9.10 -0.25
CA LEU A 53 -9.69 8.69 0.29
C LEU A 53 -9.58 8.29 1.76
N PHE A 54 -8.60 7.47 2.15
CA PHE A 54 -8.42 7.08 3.56
C PHE A 54 -8.28 8.29 4.50
N ARG A 55 -7.60 9.34 4.06
CA ARG A 55 -7.41 10.58 4.85
C ARG A 55 -8.70 11.36 5.07
N THR A 56 -9.72 11.14 4.24
CA THR A 56 -11.03 11.81 4.37
C THR A 56 -12.03 11.03 5.21
N LEU A 57 -11.72 9.78 5.57
CA LEU A 57 -12.63 8.91 6.33
C LEU A 57 -12.31 9.00 7.82
N SER A 58 -13.35 9.13 8.65
CA SER A 58 -13.22 8.89 10.09
C SER A 58 -13.20 7.40 10.38
N LEU A 59 -12.19 6.93 11.13
CA LEU A 59 -12.04 5.51 11.46
C LEU A 59 -13.29 4.97 12.20
N GLY A 60 -13.75 5.68 13.22
CA GLY A 60 -14.88 5.26 14.06
C GLY A 60 -16.22 5.15 13.33
N GLN A 61 -16.38 5.80 12.18
CA GLN A 61 -17.61 5.75 11.37
C GLN A 61 -17.48 4.82 10.16
N HIS A 62 -16.27 4.54 9.71
CA HIS A 62 -16.01 3.94 8.40
C HIS A 62 -15.04 2.77 8.41
N ALA A 63 -14.72 2.17 9.56
CA ALA A 63 -13.79 1.04 9.67
C ALA A 63 -14.06 -0.08 8.64
N GLY A 64 -15.31 -0.49 8.44
CA GLY A 64 -15.68 -1.51 7.44
C GLY A 64 -15.49 -1.07 5.98
N LYS A 65 -15.62 0.23 5.68
CA LYS A 65 -15.27 0.77 4.34
C LYS A 65 -13.75 0.79 4.18
N ILE A 66 -13.03 1.30 5.18
CA ILE A 66 -11.57 1.36 5.20
C ILE A 66 -10.97 -0.03 4.97
N ALA A 67 -11.47 -1.06 5.66
CA ALA A 67 -10.99 -2.43 5.49
C ALA A 67 -11.17 -2.96 4.07
N ARG A 68 -12.32 -2.68 3.42
CA ARG A 68 -12.58 -3.09 2.03
C ARG A 68 -11.69 -2.35 1.03
N GLU A 69 -11.54 -1.04 1.20
CA GLU A 69 -10.66 -0.23 0.36
C GLU A 69 -9.20 -0.70 0.50
N ALA A 70 -8.78 -1.04 1.72
CA ALA A 70 -7.45 -1.59 2.00
C ALA A 70 -7.25 -2.98 1.37
N HIS A 71 -8.28 -3.83 1.39
CA HIS A 71 -8.26 -5.13 0.72
C HIS A 71 -8.01 -4.99 -0.80
N SER A 72 -8.73 -4.08 -1.46
CA SER A 72 -8.53 -3.80 -2.88
C SER A 72 -7.15 -3.24 -3.16
N LEU A 73 -6.67 -2.30 -2.34
CA LEU A 73 -5.33 -1.72 -2.49
C LEU A 73 -4.23 -2.77 -2.33
N LYS A 74 -4.35 -3.67 -1.35
CA LYS A 74 -3.42 -4.79 -1.16
C LYS A 74 -3.28 -5.63 -2.42
N SER A 75 -4.40 -6.03 -3.03
CA SER A 75 -4.38 -6.85 -4.24
C SER A 75 -3.73 -6.12 -5.41
N ALA A 76 -4.10 -4.85 -5.63
CA ALA A 76 -3.50 -4.03 -6.69
C ALA A 76 -1.99 -3.85 -6.47
N ALA A 77 -1.58 -3.44 -5.27
CA ALA A 77 -0.18 -3.26 -4.90
C ALA A 77 0.61 -4.57 -5.09
N GLY A 78 0.04 -5.72 -4.71
CA GLY A 78 0.64 -7.03 -4.94
C GLY A 78 0.88 -7.33 -6.43
N THR A 79 -0.11 -7.08 -7.29
CA THR A 79 0.01 -7.28 -8.74
C THR A 79 1.14 -6.45 -9.36
N PHE A 80 1.29 -5.19 -8.94
CA PHE A 80 2.32 -4.27 -9.47
C PHE A 80 3.67 -4.36 -8.73
N GLY A 81 3.80 -5.29 -7.78
CA GLY A 81 5.02 -5.52 -7.03
C GLY A 81 5.31 -4.48 -5.95
N TYR A 82 4.34 -3.68 -5.51
CA TYR A 82 4.49 -2.72 -4.40
C TYR A 82 4.39 -3.46 -3.06
N VAL A 83 5.35 -4.34 -2.79
CA VAL A 83 5.36 -5.34 -1.71
C VAL A 83 5.02 -4.70 -0.37
N ARG A 84 5.78 -3.67 0.03
CA ARG A 84 5.61 -3.04 1.34
C ARG A 84 4.26 -2.33 1.50
N LEU A 85 3.76 -1.71 0.43
CA LEU A 85 2.42 -1.11 0.43
C LEU A 85 1.34 -2.18 0.57
N ALA A 86 1.50 -3.32 -0.11
CA ALA A 86 0.57 -4.44 0.02
C ALA A 86 0.54 -4.98 1.46
N THR A 87 1.70 -5.12 2.12
CA THR A 87 1.78 -5.56 3.52
C THR A 87 1.09 -4.58 4.47
N LEU A 88 1.33 -3.27 4.30
CA LEU A 88 0.67 -2.24 5.13
C LEU A 88 -0.84 -2.17 4.87
N ALA A 89 -1.28 -2.33 3.62
CA ALA A 89 -2.69 -2.39 3.27
C ALA A 89 -3.37 -3.63 3.89
N LEU A 90 -2.69 -4.79 3.93
CA LEU A 90 -3.16 -5.96 4.66
C LEU A 90 -3.28 -5.71 6.17
N LEU A 91 -2.31 -5.01 6.76
CA LEU A 91 -2.38 -4.64 8.17
C LEU A 91 -3.60 -3.76 8.45
N LEU A 92 -3.83 -2.73 7.62
CA LEU A 92 -5.00 -1.86 7.73
C LEU A 92 -6.31 -2.65 7.55
N GLU A 93 -6.38 -3.51 6.53
CA GLU A 93 -7.52 -4.41 6.27
C GLU A 93 -7.91 -5.22 7.52
N LYS A 94 -6.91 -5.75 8.25
CA LYS A 94 -7.14 -6.64 9.39
C LYS A 94 -7.38 -5.92 10.72
N THR A 95 -6.92 -4.67 10.85
CA THR A 95 -6.88 -3.98 12.14
C THR A 95 -7.76 -2.74 12.21
N ALA A 96 -8.39 -2.30 11.12
CA ALA A 96 -9.20 -1.07 11.08
C ALA A 96 -10.24 -0.94 12.21
N GLU A 97 -10.87 -2.02 12.66
CA GLU A 97 -11.86 -1.99 13.75
C GLU A 97 -11.24 -1.88 15.16
N MET A 98 -9.95 -2.17 15.30
CA MET A 98 -9.25 -2.22 16.59
C MET A 98 -8.26 -1.06 16.78
N LEU A 99 -7.92 -0.35 15.71
CA LEU A 99 -7.00 0.78 15.75
C LEU A 99 -7.62 1.98 16.46
N ARG A 100 -6.78 2.74 17.14
CA ARG A 100 -7.10 4.11 17.57
C ARG A 100 -6.82 5.07 16.41
N GLU A 101 -7.45 6.24 16.43
CA GLU A 101 -7.29 7.25 15.37
C GLU A 101 -5.82 7.64 15.11
N VAL A 102 -5.02 7.76 16.18
CA VAL A 102 -3.58 8.06 16.06
C VAL A 102 -2.81 6.93 15.36
N GLU A 103 -3.12 5.68 15.67
CA GLU A 103 -2.47 4.52 15.06
C GLU A 103 -2.89 4.35 13.60
N PHE A 104 -4.13 4.72 13.27
CA PHE A 104 -4.62 4.78 11.90
C PHE A 104 -3.87 5.84 11.09
N HIS A 105 -3.74 7.08 11.59
CA HIS A 105 -2.98 8.12 10.90
C HIS A 105 -1.50 7.77 10.73
N ASP A 106 -0.86 7.21 11.75
CA ASP A 106 0.53 6.72 11.66
C ASP A 106 0.67 5.63 10.58
N LEU A 107 -0.32 4.74 10.47
CA LEU A 107 -0.33 3.70 9.44
C LEU A 107 -0.48 4.29 8.04
N LEU A 108 -1.34 5.31 7.87
CA LEU A 108 -1.49 6.01 6.60
C LEU A 108 -0.19 6.74 6.19
N ASP A 109 0.52 7.37 7.13
CA ASP A 109 1.81 8.02 6.86
C ASP A 109 2.84 7.02 6.35
N ARG A 110 2.86 5.81 6.93
CA ARG A 110 3.73 4.71 6.48
C ARG A 110 3.33 4.21 5.09
N MET A 111 2.04 4.14 4.78
CA MET A 111 1.55 3.74 3.46
C MET A 111 1.97 4.76 2.39
N ASP A 112 1.83 6.05 2.66
CA ASP A 112 2.29 7.12 1.76
C ASP A 112 3.79 7.05 1.51
N ALA A 113 4.59 6.86 2.57
CA ALA A 113 6.04 6.72 2.46
C ALA A 113 6.44 5.47 1.66
N ALA A 114 5.78 4.33 1.89
CA ALA A 114 6.04 3.09 1.17
C ALA A 114 5.69 3.23 -0.33
N TYR A 115 4.56 3.87 -0.65
CA TYR A 115 4.17 4.14 -2.02
C TYR A 115 5.17 5.07 -2.72
N ALA A 116 5.56 6.17 -2.08
CA ALA A 116 6.54 7.11 -2.63
C ALA A 116 7.91 6.47 -2.88
N ALA A 117 8.40 5.66 -1.93
CA ALA A 117 9.67 4.96 -2.06
C ALA A 117 9.66 3.91 -3.18
N ALA A 118 8.56 3.15 -3.31
CA ALA A 118 8.39 2.19 -4.40
C ALA A 118 8.30 2.89 -5.77
N ARG A 119 7.57 4.01 -5.85
CA ARG A 119 7.43 4.80 -7.07
C ARG A 119 8.76 5.40 -7.53
N ALA A 120 9.64 5.78 -6.60
CA ALA A 120 10.98 6.27 -6.92
C ALA A 120 11.91 5.18 -7.53
N GLN A 121 11.55 3.90 -7.39
CA GLN A 121 12.28 2.76 -7.97
C GLN A 121 11.71 2.32 -9.33
N GLU A 122 10.65 2.96 -9.81
CA GLU A 122 10.13 2.71 -11.15
C GLU A 122 11.11 3.24 -12.19
N PRO A 123 11.28 2.53 -13.32
CA PRO A 123 12.13 3.01 -14.40
C PRO A 123 11.59 4.36 -14.90
N GLN A 124 12.47 5.35 -14.96
CA GLN A 124 12.21 6.62 -15.65
C GLN A 124 12.10 6.32 -17.14
N ALA A 125 10.92 6.53 -17.71
CA ALA A 125 10.71 6.50 -19.15
C ALA A 125 11.27 7.79 -19.77
#